data_AF-A0A2H0VWG2-F1
#
_entry.id   AF-A0A2H0VWG2-F1
#
_cell.length_a   1.000
_cell.length_b   1.000
_cell.length_c   1.000
_cell.angle_alpha   90.00
_cell.angle_beta   90.00
_cell.angle_gamma   90.00
#
_symmetry.space_group_name_H-M   'P 1'
#
loop_
_entity.id
_entity.type
_entity.pdbx_description
1 polymer ?
#
loop_
_entity_poly.entity_id
_entity_poly.type
_entity_poly.pdbx_seq_one_letter_code
_entity_poly.pdbx_strand_id
1 'polypeptide(L)'
;MSASSIGTLPSPPPLKASKDAPVQSSLEKIALATLKELSATFAMGLTVACFIPLPSGVAMIASAAAIQIALNTLFHSLGTYAAQKATQEGVNKHFYENTVSFCEWTTGSSFALFTGFNVQTLIHETGHSLAALALYKNSVPQIEIYPFAGGTTQFYKSSLSALGKKIGPAATTCAVIASGPAFTLMISAVILSVGLLIRETHTHLSKYLISWGALDFLYHAKYAYSAIHTDAWNLTHDFVHLSIFGLHPIVAATTILAIPILITLGMNWKQTKAFPIQA
;
A
#
# COMPACT_ATOMS: atom_id res chain seq x y z
N MET A 1 70.53 12.35 18.43
CA MET A 1 69.53 11.37 17.96
C MET A 1 69.03 11.83 16.60
N SER A 2 69.48 11.19 15.51
CA SER A 2 69.06 11.54 14.14
C SER A 2 67.77 10.82 13.79
N ALA A 3 66.73 11.56 13.43
CA ALA A 3 65.49 11.00 12.90
C ALA A 3 65.73 10.53 11.45
N SER A 4 65.50 9.24 11.21
CA SER A 4 65.59 8.64 9.88
C SER A 4 64.42 9.08 9.01
N SER A 5 64.71 9.44 7.76
CA SER A 5 63.72 9.72 6.72
C SER A 5 63.00 8.44 6.33
N ILE A 6 61.74 8.27 6.75
CA ILE A 6 60.86 7.24 6.24
C ILE A 6 60.51 7.61 4.79
N GLY A 7 60.98 6.80 3.85
CA GLY A 7 60.69 6.96 2.43
C GLY A 7 59.19 6.88 2.17
N THR A 8 58.64 7.90 1.52
CA THR A 8 57.28 7.92 1.00
C THR A 8 57.14 6.85 -0.08
N LEU A 9 56.26 5.88 0.16
CA LEU A 9 55.87 4.89 -0.85
C LEU A 9 55.29 5.61 -2.09
N PRO A 10 55.61 5.14 -3.30
CA PRO A 10 55.03 5.70 -4.51
C PRO A 10 53.51 5.57 -4.46
N SER A 11 52.82 6.69 -4.68
CA SER A 11 51.36 6.72 -4.79
C SER A 11 50.91 5.78 -5.91
N PRO A 12 49.91 4.92 -5.68
CA PRO A 12 49.42 4.00 -6.69
C PRO A 12 48.94 4.78 -7.92
N PRO A 13 49.14 4.24 -9.14
CA PRO A 13 48.69 4.90 -10.35
C PRO A 13 47.17 5.12 -10.30
N PRO A 14 46.68 6.27 -10.76
CA PRO A 14 45.25 6.56 -10.77
C PRO A 14 44.52 5.51 -11.60
N LEU A 15 43.57 4.81 -10.97
CA LEU A 15 42.64 3.91 -11.64
C LEU A 15 41.90 4.71 -12.72
N LYS A 16 42.17 4.40 -13.99
CA LYS A 16 41.41 4.94 -15.12
C LYS A 16 39.95 4.52 -14.92
N ALA A 17 39.08 5.49 -14.61
CA ALA A 17 37.65 5.26 -14.54
C ALA A 17 37.19 4.66 -15.87
N SER A 18 36.76 3.38 -15.84
CA SER A 18 36.17 2.72 -16.98
C SER A 18 34.91 3.49 -17.41
N LYS A 19 34.75 3.74 -18.71
CA LYS A 19 33.52 4.31 -19.28
C LYS A 19 32.27 3.46 -18.98
N ASP A 20 32.44 2.21 -18.54
CA ASP A 20 31.36 1.26 -18.26
C ASP A 20 30.88 1.29 -16.79
N ALA A 21 31.66 1.88 -15.88
CA ALA A 21 31.30 2.02 -14.46
C ALA A 21 29.92 2.69 -14.18
N PRO A 22 29.48 3.70 -14.97
CA PRO A 22 28.16 4.33 -14.77
C PRO A 22 26.99 3.42 -15.15
N VAL A 23 27.18 2.55 -16.15
CA VAL A 23 26.13 1.65 -16.65
C VAL A 23 25.96 0.49 -15.68
N GLN A 24 27.06 -0.12 -15.25
CA GLN A 24 27.02 -1.24 -14.30
C GLN A 24 26.37 -0.85 -12.97
N SER A 25 26.77 0.30 -12.39
CA SER A 25 26.19 0.80 -11.14
C SER A 25 24.68 1.09 -11.25
N SER A 26 24.22 1.49 -12.43
CA SER A 26 22.79 1.74 -12.69
C SER A 26 22.00 0.44 -12.79
N LEU A 27 22.54 -0.57 -13.45
CA LEU A 27 21.92 -1.90 -13.53
C LEU A 27 21.82 -2.55 -12.15
N GLU A 28 22.86 -2.45 -11.32
CA GLU A 28 22.86 -2.97 -9.95
C GLU A 28 21.79 -2.28 -9.09
N LYS A 29 21.63 -0.95 -9.21
CA LYS A 29 20.59 -0.20 -8.50
C LYS A 29 19.18 -0.63 -8.89
N ILE A 30 18.92 -0.78 -10.19
CA ILE A 30 17.62 -1.23 -10.71
C ILE A 30 17.34 -2.65 -10.23
N ALA A 31 18.30 -3.57 -10.38
CA ALA A 31 18.15 -4.96 -9.98
C ALA A 31 17.86 -5.09 -8.48
N LEU A 32 18.56 -4.33 -7.63
CA LEU A 32 18.32 -4.36 -6.18
C LEU A 32 16.93 -3.82 -5.80
N ALA A 33 16.47 -2.74 -6.45
CA ALA A 33 15.13 -2.20 -6.22
C ALA A 33 14.05 -3.21 -6.60
N THR A 34 14.14 -3.75 -7.83
CA THR A 34 13.23 -4.79 -8.33
C THR A 34 13.24 -6.03 -7.45
N LEU A 35 14.40 -6.47 -6.95
CA LEU A 35 14.48 -7.64 -6.07
C LEU A 35 13.76 -7.41 -4.74
N LYS A 36 13.91 -6.23 -4.12
CA LYS A 36 13.20 -5.88 -2.88
C LYS A 36 11.69 -5.91 -3.08
N GLU A 37 11.22 -5.37 -4.20
CA GLU A 37 9.80 -5.38 -4.54
C GLU A 37 9.29 -6.78 -4.83
N LEU A 38 10.07 -7.60 -5.52
CA LEU A 38 9.73 -8.99 -5.78
C LEU A 38 9.61 -9.75 -4.45
N SER A 39 10.55 -9.55 -3.52
CA SER A 39 10.48 -10.17 -2.19
C SER A 39 9.24 -9.74 -1.42
N ALA A 40 8.92 -8.44 -1.39
CA ALA A 40 7.72 -7.93 -0.72
C ALA A 40 6.43 -8.47 -1.35
N THR A 41 6.36 -8.43 -2.68
CA THR A 41 5.25 -8.95 -3.48
C THR A 41 5.03 -10.44 -3.25
N PHE A 42 6.11 -11.22 -3.21
CA PHE A 42 6.03 -12.65 -2.99
C PHE A 42 5.59 -12.98 -1.57
N ALA A 43 6.15 -12.31 -0.55
CA ALA A 43 5.75 -12.52 0.84
C ALA A 43 4.26 -12.20 1.06
N MET A 44 3.79 -11.08 0.51
CA MET A 44 2.39 -10.67 0.59
C MET A 44 1.48 -11.58 -0.25
N GLY A 45 1.89 -11.89 -1.48
CA GLY A 45 1.14 -12.75 -2.41
C GLY A 45 1.00 -14.18 -1.88
N LEU A 46 2.03 -14.75 -1.27
CA LEU A 46 1.95 -16.04 -0.59
C LEU A 46 0.98 -16.01 0.58
N THR A 47 1.00 -14.93 1.38
CA THR A 47 0.07 -14.77 2.50
C THR A 47 -1.37 -14.76 2.00
N VAL A 48 -1.66 -14.01 0.92
CA VAL A 48 -3.00 -13.99 0.31
C VAL A 48 -3.37 -15.34 -0.31
N ALA A 49 -2.42 -16.02 -0.97
CA ALA A 49 -2.65 -17.30 -1.63
C ALA A 49 -3.15 -18.39 -0.68
N CYS A 50 -2.83 -18.31 0.62
CA CYS A 50 -3.37 -19.21 1.65
C CYS A 50 -4.90 -19.13 1.81
N PHE A 51 -5.52 -18.06 1.32
CA PHE A 51 -6.96 -17.80 1.43
C PHE A 51 -7.69 -17.90 0.08
N ILE A 52 -7.01 -18.34 -0.99
CA ILE A 52 -7.63 -18.47 -2.30
C ILE A 52 -8.20 -19.89 -2.46
N PRO A 53 -9.51 -20.06 -2.70
CA PRO A 53 -10.10 -21.38 -2.81
C PRO A 53 -9.76 -22.12 -4.11
N LEU A 54 -9.37 -21.40 -5.17
CA LEU A 54 -9.17 -21.95 -6.51
C LEU A 54 -7.73 -21.76 -7.03
N PRO A 55 -7.10 -22.78 -7.65
CA PRO A 55 -5.77 -22.65 -8.25
C PRO A 55 -5.63 -21.53 -9.28
N SER A 56 -6.72 -21.24 -10.03
CA SER A 56 -6.75 -20.14 -10.99
C SER A 56 -6.53 -18.78 -10.34
N GLY A 57 -7.00 -18.57 -9.11
CA GLY A 57 -6.74 -17.35 -8.36
C GLY A 57 -5.26 -17.21 -7.97
N VAL A 58 -4.61 -18.30 -7.58
CA VAL A 58 -3.16 -18.30 -7.31
C VAL A 58 -2.37 -17.92 -8.56
N ALA A 59 -2.76 -18.46 -9.72
CA ALA A 59 -2.18 -18.07 -11.00
C ALA A 59 -2.39 -16.58 -11.31
N MET A 60 -3.57 -16.01 -11.01
CA MET A 60 -3.84 -14.59 -11.19
C MET A 60 -2.93 -13.69 -10.32
N ILE A 61 -2.68 -14.05 -9.05
CA ILE A 61 -1.72 -13.31 -8.20
C ILE A 61 -0.30 -13.42 -8.76
N ALA A 62 0.13 -14.61 -9.20
CA ALA A 62 1.44 -14.79 -9.79
C ALA A 62 1.61 -13.95 -11.08
N SER A 63 0.59 -13.92 -11.95
CA SER A 63 0.60 -13.07 -13.14
C SER A 63 0.62 -11.59 -12.79
N ALA A 64 -0.17 -11.15 -11.81
CA ALA A 64 -0.16 -9.77 -11.33
C ALA A 64 1.20 -9.35 -10.78
N ALA A 65 1.84 -10.22 -9.97
CA ALA A 65 3.19 -10.02 -9.48
C ALA A 65 4.19 -9.88 -10.64
N ALA A 66 4.14 -10.76 -11.63
CA ALA A 66 5.01 -10.69 -12.80
C ALA A 66 4.84 -9.38 -13.59
N ILE A 67 3.58 -8.97 -13.83
CA ILE A 67 3.26 -7.71 -14.52
C ILE A 67 3.78 -6.51 -13.72
N GLN A 68 3.51 -6.46 -12.42
CA GLN A 68 3.98 -5.39 -11.55
C GLN A 68 5.52 -5.27 -11.59
N ILE A 69 6.23 -6.38 -11.45
CA ILE A 69 7.69 -6.40 -11.43
C ILE A 69 8.28 -5.99 -12.79
N ALA A 70 7.66 -6.41 -13.89
CA ALA A 70 8.04 -5.95 -15.23
C ALA A 70 7.84 -4.43 -15.40
N LEU A 71 6.68 -3.91 -15.00
CA LEU A 71 6.38 -2.47 -15.05
C LEU A 71 7.33 -1.66 -14.19
N ASN A 72 7.61 -2.11 -12.96
CA ASN A 72 8.47 -1.38 -12.04
C ASN A 72 9.92 -1.39 -12.51
N THR A 73 10.39 -2.50 -13.07
CA THR A 73 11.71 -2.57 -13.70
C THR A 73 11.82 -1.57 -14.85
N LEU A 74 10.79 -1.47 -15.68
CA LEU A 74 10.72 -0.47 -16.76
C LEU A 74 10.78 0.96 -16.20
N PHE A 75 9.98 1.29 -15.19
CA PHE A 75 9.96 2.63 -14.60
C PHE A 75 11.25 2.99 -13.87
N HIS A 76 11.89 2.05 -13.16
CA HIS A 76 13.21 2.25 -12.57
C HIS A 76 14.28 2.50 -13.64
N SER A 77 14.21 1.78 -14.76
CA SER A 77 15.12 1.98 -15.89
C SER A 77 14.96 3.36 -16.50
N LEU A 78 13.70 3.78 -16.77
CA LEU A 78 13.39 5.10 -17.31
C LEU A 78 13.79 6.23 -16.35
N GLY A 79 13.49 6.08 -15.06
CA GLY A 79 13.87 7.06 -14.03
C GLY A 79 15.39 7.17 -13.89
N THR A 80 16.12 6.06 -13.92
CA THR A 80 17.59 6.07 -13.85
C THR A 80 18.19 6.73 -15.08
N TYR A 81 17.68 6.44 -16.28
CA TYR A 81 18.09 7.11 -17.52
C TYR A 81 17.82 8.62 -17.47
N ALA A 82 16.64 9.02 -17.03
CA ALA A 82 16.27 10.43 -16.88
C ALA A 82 17.20 11.16 -15.90
N ALA A 83 17.52 10.54 -14.76
CA ALA A 83 18.43 11.10 -13.77
C ALA A 83 19.87 11.30 -14.31
N GLN A 84 20.36 10.33 -15.09
CA GLN A 84 21.67 10.46 -15.76
C GLN A 84 21.66 11.62 -16.76
N LYS A 85 20.60 11.73 -17.57
CA LYS A 85 20.45 12.81 -18.54
C LYS A 85 20.31 14.19 -17.89
N ALA A 86 19.60 14.31 -16.78
CA ALA A 86 19.53 15.55 -15.99
C ALA A 86 20.91 16.04 -15.54
N THR A 87 21.81 15.11 -15.23
CA THR A 87 23.18 15.42 -14.77
C THR A 87 24.08 15.85 -15.93
N GLN A 88 23.84 15.32 -17.12
CA GLN A 88 24.63 15.63 -18.32
C GLN A 88 24.14 16.89 -19.06
N GLU A 89 22.85 17.16 -19.04
CA GLU A 89 22.21 18.20 -19.85
C GLU A 89 21.61 19.31 -18.97
N GLY A 90 22.28 20.47 -18.91
CA GLY A 90 21.88 21.59 -18.04
C GLY A 90 20.58 22.32 -18.44
N VAL A 91 20.08 22.15 -19.66
CA VAL A 91 18.96 22.96 -20.21
C VAL A 91 17.59 22.35 -19.94
N ASN A 92 17.49 21.02 -19.73
CA ASN A 92 16.21 20.31 -19.53
C ASN A 92 16.07 19.66 -18.15
N LYS A 93 16.82 20.14 -17.15
CA LYS A 93 16.87 19.56 -15.80
C LYS A 93 15.47 19.35 -15.18
N HIS A 94 14.59 20.34 -15.29
CA HIS A 94 13.23 20.26 -14.74
C HIS A 94 12.37 19.15 -15.36
N PHE A 95 12.47 18.96 -16.70
CA PHE A 95 11.77 17.88 -17.39
C PHE A 95 12.21 16.51 -16.88
N TYR A 96 13.52 16.31 -16.70
CA TYR A 96 14.06 15.05 -16.21
C TYR A 96 13.73 14.80 -14.74
N GLU A 97 13.77 15.82 -13.88
CA GLU A 97 13.34 15.72 -12.48
C GLU A 97 11.86 15.31 -12.36
N ASN A 98 10.99 15.91 -13.18
CA ASN A 98 9.58 15.52 -13.23
C ASN A 98 9.40 14.08 -13.71
N THR A 99 10.20 13.65 -14.69
CA THR A 99 10.17 12.26 -15.19
C THR A 99 10.57 11.27 -14.10
N VAL A 100 11.65 11.55 -13.34
CA VAL A 100 12.07 10.71 -12.21
C VAL A 100 10.96 10.61 -11.17
N SER A 101 10.38 11.75 -10.77
CA SER A 101 9.30 11.77 -9.80
C SER A 101 8.08 10.95 -10.27
N PHE A 102 7.68 11.11 -11.54
CA PHE A 102 6.59 10.36 -12.15
C PHE A 102 6.85 8.85 -12.14
N CYS A 103 8.04 8.41 -12.54
CA CYS A 103 8.41 6.99 -12.52
C CYS A 103 8.32 6.41 -11.09
N GLU A 104 8.86 7.11 -10.09
CA GLU A 104 8.83 6.65 -8.71
C GLU A 104 7.40 6.56 -8.13
N TRP A 105 6.53 7.53 -8.44
CA TRP A 105 5.13 7.47 -8.03
C TRP A 105 4.37 6.33 -8.72
N THR A 106 4.61 6.16 -10.03
CA THR A 106 3.96 5.10 -10.82
C THR A 106 4.36 3.72 -10.33
N THR A 107 5.62 3.52 -9.97
CA THR A 107 6.14 2.31 -9.34
C THR A 107 5.47 2.02 -7.98
N GLY A 108 5.23 3.04 -7.15
CA GLY A 108 4.48 2.87 -5.90
C GLY A 108 3.00 2.54 -6.15
N SER A 109 2.39 3.17 -7.16
CA SER A 109 1.00 2.93 -7.53
C SER A 109 0.78 1.54 -8.14
N SER A 110 1.63 1.08 -9.04
CA SER A 110 1.54 -0.28 -9.60
C SER A 110 1.63 -1.33 -8.50
N PHE A 111 2.52 -1.17 -7.51
CA PHE A 111 2.62 -2.05 -6.36
C PHE A 111 1.31 -2.09 -5.56
N ALA A 112 0.75 -0.91 -5.26
CA ALA A 112 -0.54 -0.81 -4.58
C ALA A 112 -1.68 -1.49 -5.36
N LEU A 113 -1.70 -1.35 -6.69
CA LEU A 113 -2.73 -1.92 -7.56
C LEU A 113 -2.64 -3.45 -7.66
N PHE A 114 -1.45 -4.00 -7.91
CA PHE A 114 -1.29 -5.42 -8.22
C PHE A 114 -1.08 -6.28 -6.98
N THR A 115 -0.38 -5.77 -5.96
CA THR A 115 -0.14 -6.46 -4.69
C THR A 115 -1.04 -5.93 -3.59
N GLY A 116 -1.02 -4.60 -3.38
CA GLY A 116 -1.72 -3.96 -2.26
C GLY A 116 -3.22 -4.25 -2.24
N PHE A 117 -3.88 -4.25 -3.40
CA PHE A 117 -5.31 -4.53 -3.54
C PHE A 117 -5.72 -5.87 -2.92
N ASN A 118 -5.03 -6.95 -3.27
CA ASN A 118 -5.38 -8.28 -2.78
C ASN A 118 -5.10 -8.44 -1.27
N VAL A 119 -4.04 -7.78 -0.78
CA VAL A 119 -3.73 -7.72 0.65
C VAL A 119 -4.78 -6.92 1.42
N GLN A 120 -5.27 -5.81 0.87
CA GLN A 120 -6.34 -5.01 1.48
C GLN A 120 -7.63 -5.80 1.59
N THR A 121 -8.00 -6.55 0.56
CA THR A 121 -9.13 -7.47 0.62
C THR A 121 -8.96 -8.47 1.76
N LEU A 122 -7.77 -9.07 1.91
CA LEU A 122 -7.52 -9.97 3.03
C LEU A 122 -7.64 -9.27 4.40
N ILE A 123 -7.13 -8.04 4.53
CA ILE A 123 -7.27 -7.24 5.75
C ILE A 123 -8.76 -6.96 6.02
N HIS A 124 -9.54 -6.64 4.99
CA HIS A 124 -10.97 -6.40 5.07
C HIS A 124 -11.72 -7.60 5.62
N GLU A 125 -11.53 -8.77 5.01
CA GLU A 125 -12.14 -10.01 5.48
C GLU A 125 -11.66 -10.41 6.90
N THR A 126 -10.40 -10.11 7.22
CA THR A 126 -9.88 -10.29 8.58
C THR A 126 -10.64 -9.43 9.58
N GLY A 127 -11.02 -8.19 9.22
CA GLY A 127 -11.84 -7.32 10.05
C GLY A 127 -13.20 -7.94 10.39
N HIS A 128 -13.89 -8.52 9.41
CA HIS A 128 -15.15 -9.26 9.65
C HIS A 128 -14.92 -10.48 10.55
N SER A 129 -13.91 -11.28 10.24
CA SER A 129 -13.57 -12.50 10.96
C SER A 129 -13.27 -12.24 12.44
N LEU A 130 -12.44 -11.23 12.74
CA LEU A 130 -12.12 -10.84 14.12
C LEU A 130 -13.35 -10.36 14.89
N ALA A 131 -14.22 -9.55 14.27
CA ALA A 131 -15.44 -9.11 14.92
C ALA A 131 -16.42 -10.27 15.16
N ALA A 132 -16.54 -11.21 14.20
CA ALA A 132 -17.36 -12.39 14.35
C ALA A 132 -16.87 -13.28 15.50
N LEU A 133 -15.55 -13.47 15.66
CA LEU A 133 -14.94 -14.19 16.79
C LEU A 133 -15.18 -13.49 18.13
N ALA A 134 -15.18 -12.17 18.15
CA ALA A 134 -15.41 -11.40 19.37
C ALA A 134 -16.88 -11.39 19.82
N LEU A 135 -17.82 -11.33 18.87
CA LEU A 135 -19.23 -11.00 19.14
C LEU A 135 -20.18 -12.20 19.10
N TYR A 136 -19.81 -13.29 18.44
CA TYR A 136 -20.57 -14.54 18.41
C TYR A 136 -19.80 -15.67 19.08
N LYS A 137 -20.51 -16.62 19.70
CA LYS A 137 -19.88 -17.86 20.17
C LYS A 137 -19.63 -18.79 18.98
N ASN A 138 -18.58 -19.61 19.03
CA ASN A 138 -18.34 -20.68 18.05
C ASN A 138 -18.55 -20.26 16.58
N SER A 139 -18.10 -19.05 16.21
CA SER A 139 -18.42 -18.47 14.89
C SER A 139 -17.67 -19.13 13.75
N VAL A 140 -16.49 -19.71 14.00
CA VAL A 140 -15.65 -20.45 13.03
C VAL A 140 -15.59 -19.73 11.67
N PRO A 141 -15.05 -18.50 11.61
CA PRO A 141 -14.99 -17.74 10.36
C PRO A 141 -14.05 -18.39 9.35
N GLN A 142 -14.44 -18.32 8.08
CA GLN A 142 -13.68 -18.78 6.92
C GLN A 142 -13.57 -17.62 5.95
N ILE A 143 -12.34 -17.26 5.61
CA ILE A 143 -12.03 -16.18 4.67
C ILE A 143 -11.68 -16.81 3.33
N GLU A 144 -12.28 -16.28 2.26
CA GLU A 144 -11.93 -16.60 0.89
C GLU A 144 -11.63 -15.32 0.12
N ILE A 145 -10.56 -15.35 -0.67
CA ILE A 145 -10.12 -14.23 -1.49
C ILE A 145 -10.24 -14.60 -2.97
N TYR A 146 -10.89 -13.71 -3.73
CA TYR A 146 -11.05 -13.78 -5.17
C TYR A 146 -10.22 -12.65 -5.80
N PRO A 147 -9.01 -12.92 -6.32
CA PRO A 147 -8.10 -11.89 -6.77
C PRO A 147 -8.75 -10.90 -7.74
N PHE A 148 -8.62 -9.60 -7.46
CA PHE A 148 -9.25 -8.49 -8.21
C PHE A 148 -10.78 -8.46 -8.24
N ALA A 149 -11.46 -9.41 -7.58
CA ALA A 149 -12.92 -9.50 -7.51
C ALA A 149 -13.47 -9.25 -6.09
N GLY A 150 -12.61 -9.27 -5.06
CA GLY A 150 -12.99 -9.02 -3.67
C GLY A 150 -12.77 -10.25 -2.80
N GLY A 151 -13.46 -10.30 -1.66
CA GLY A 151 -13.35 -11.37 -0.69
C GLY A 151 -14.70 -11.70 -0.08
N THR A 152 -14.75 -12.75 0.71
CA THR A 152 -15.90 -13.07 1.54
C THR A 152 -15.44 -13.72 2.84
N THR A 153 -16.15 -13.38 3.91
CA THR A 153 -16.01 -14.00 5.23
C THR A 153 -17.31 -14.71 5.57
N GLN A 154 -17.27 -16.02 5.57
CA GLN A 154 -18.39 -16.85 5.99
C GLN A 154 -18.21 -17.27 7.45
N PHE A 155 -19.27 -17.23 8.25
CA PHE A 155 -19.21 -17.64 9.65
C PHE A 155 -20.59 -18.03 10.17
N TYR A 156 -20.62 -18.84 11.23
CA TYR A 156 -21.85 -19.22 11.90
C TYR A 156 -22.32 -18.12 12.84
N LYS A 157 -23.49 -17.54 12.55
CA LYS A 157 -24.20 -16.64 13.46
C LYS A 157 -24.90 -17.44 14.57
N SER A 158 -24.11 -17.96 15.52
CA SER A 158 -24.65 -18.69 16.67
C SER A 158 -25.16 -17.72 17.76
N SER A 159 -25.35 -18.21 18.99
CA SER A 159 -25.64 -17.35 20.14
C SER A 159 -24.56 -16.28 20.34
N LEU A 160 -24.97 -15.10 20.80
CA LEU A 160 -24.06 -13.98 21.08
C LEU A 160 -23.06 -14.32 22.20
N SER A 161 -21.83 -13.80 22.05
CA SER A 161 -20.82 -13.79 23.12
C SER A 161 -21.26 -12.90 24.29
N ALA A 162 -20.51 -12.86 25.38
CA ALA A 162 -20.81 -11.95 26.49
C ALA A 162 -20.80 -10.47 26.01
N LEU A 163 -19.84 -10.12 25.15
CA LEU A 163 -19.74 -8.79 24.56
C LEU A 163 -20.91 -8.53 23.59
N GLY A 164 -21.22 -9.48 22.70
CA GLY A 164 -22.35 -9.36 21.78
C GLY A 164 -23.69 -9.18 22.50
N LYS A 165 -23.91 -9.90 23.60
CA LYS A 165 -25.11 -9.74 24.44
C LYS A 165 -25.23 -8.34 25.04
N LYS A 166 -24.11 -7.71 25.41
CA LYS A 166 -24.10 -6.38 26.02
C LYS A 166 -24.53 -5.28 25.04
N ILE A 167 -24.11 -5.38 23.77
CA ILE A 167 -24.49 -4.40 22.73
C ILE A 167 -25.80 -4.78 22.01
N GLY A 168 -26.23 -6.03 22.14
CA GLY A 168 -27.44 -6.56 21.53
C GLY A 168 -27.24 -7.11 20.11
N PRO A 169 -28.22 -7.86 19.60
CA PRO A 169 -28.10 -8.59 18.33
C PRO A 169 -27.97 -7.70 17.10
N ALA A 170 -28.74 -6.60 17.05
CA ALA A 170 -28.70 -5.66 15.93
C ALA A 170 -27.35 -4.93 15.86
N ALA A 171 -26.87 -4.38 16.98
CA ALA A 171 -25.58 -3.71 17.05
C ALA A 171 -24.42 -4.68 16.79
N THR A 172 -24.52 -5.94 17.25
CA THR A 172 -23.54 -6.98 16.94
C THR A 172 -23.44 -7.21 15.43
N THR A 173 -24.59 -7.36 14.76
CA THR A 173 -24.61 -7.59 13.30
C THR A 173 -24.01 -6.39 12.56
N CYS A 174 -24.46 -5.18 12.90
CA CYS A 174 -23.92 -3.94 12.35
C CYS A 174 -22.40 -3.82 12.57
N ALA A 175 -21.92 -4.13 13.77
CA ALA A 175 -20.50 -4.06 14.10
C ALA A 175 -19.64 -5.04 13.29
N VAL A 176 -20.13 -6.28 13.07
CA VAL A 176 -19.40 -7.24 12.22
C VAL A 176 -19.36 -6.78 10.77
N ILE A 177 -20.43 -6.20 10.22
CA ILE A 177 -20.43 -5.68 8.86
C ILE A 177 -19.51 -4.45 8.74
N ALA A 178 -19.55 -3.56 9.73
CA ALA A 178 -18.73 -2.35 9.72
C ALA A 178 -17.23 -2.66 9.92
N SER A 179 -16.88 -3.77 10.57
CA SER A 179 -15.50 -4.04 10.97
C SER A 179 -14.57 -4.33 9.81
N GLY A 180 -15.05 -4.91 8.71
CA GLY A 180 -14.23 -5.13 7.51
C GLY A 180 -13.71 -3.81 6.93
N PRO A 181 -14.60 -2.91 6.47
CA PRO A 181 -14.21 -1.59 5.98
C PRO A 181 -13.45 -0.79 7.05
N ALA A 182 -13.92 -0.76 8.30
CA ALA A 182 -13.28 0.05 9.34
C ALA A 182 -11.85 -0.40 9.65
N PHE A 183 -11.59 -1.71 9.69
CA PHE A 183 -10.26 -2.25 9.97
C PHE A 183 -9.29 -1.95 8.83
N THR A 184 -9.71 -2.13 7.58
CA THR A 184 -8.87 -1.80 6.41
C THR A 184 -8.56 -0.32 6.34
N LEU A 185 -9.56 0.55 6.52
CA LEU A 185 -9.36 2.01 6.53
C LEU A 185 -8.43 2.48 7.66
N MET A 186 -8.50 1.85 8.83
CA MET A 186 -7.59 2.12 9.94
C MET A 186 -6.14 1.75 9.57
N ILE A 187 -5.91 0.57 9.00
CA ILE A 187 -4.57 0.15 8.55
C ILE A 187 -4.06 1.08 7.46
N SER A 188 -4.90 1.46 6.50
CA SER A 188 -4.54 2.41 5.43
C SER A 188 -4.25 3.81 5.94
N ALA A 189 -4.95 4.26 6.98
CA ALA A 189 -4.63 5.51 7.68
C ALA A 189 -3.23 5.45 8.31
N VAL A 190 -2.87 4.34 8.95
CA VAL A 190 -1.53 4.13 9.51
C VAL A 190 -0.47 4.09 8.41
N ILE A 191 -0.68 3.31 7.35
CA ILE A 191 0.23 3.20 6.20
C ILE A 191 0.48 4.58 5.58
N LEU A 192 -0.60 5.34 5.29
CA LEU A 192 -0.49 6.69 4.73
C LEU A 192 0.27 7.63 5.67
N SER A 193 -0.06 7.60 6.97
CA SER A 193 0.59 8.46 7.98
C SER A 193 2.09 8.15 8.10
N VAL A 194 2.46 6.86 8.14
CA VAL A 194 3.87 6.44 8.17
C VAL A 194 4.57 6.87 6.90
N GLY A 195 3.96 6.67 5.73
CA GLY A 195 4.50 7.12 4.44
C GLY A 195 4.79 8.61 4.43
N LEU A 196 3.83 9.43 4.85
CA LEU A 196 4.02 10.89 4.95
C LEU A 196 5.10 11.28 5.97
N LEU A 197 5.26 10.53 7.07
CA LEU A 197 6.22 10.82 8.13
C LEU A 197 7.66 10.56 7.67
N ILE A 198 7.88 9.47 6.92
CA ILE A 198 9.22 9.06 6.49
C ILE A 198 9.61 9.59 5.11
N ARG A 199 8.80 10.47 4.51
CA ARG A 199 8.99 10.92 3.12
C ARG A 199 10.34 11.56 2.84
N GLU A 200 10.92 12.25 3.82
CA GLU A 200 12.23 12.91 3.68
C GLU A 200 13.40 11.94 3.93
N THR A 201 13.22 10.93 4.80
CA THR A 201 14.29 9.99 5.19
C THR A 201 14.32 8.72 4.33
N HIS A 202 13.17 8.32 3.80
CA HIS A 202 12.97 7.10 3.01
C HIS A 202 12.06 7.40 1.82
N THR A 203 12.51 8.30 0.93
CA THR A 203 11.76 8.83 -0.22
C THR A 203 11.11 7.72 -1.05
N HIS A 204 11.84 6.66 -1.42
CA HIS A 204 11.28 5.56 -2.19
C HIS A 204 10.18 4.81 -1.44
N LEU A 205 10.45 4.30 -0.23
CA LEU A 205 9.47 3.54 0.56
C LEU A 205 8.22 4.37 0.86
N SER A 206 8.39 5.66 1.14
CA SER A 206 7.26 6.56 1.40
C SER A 206 6.26 6.61 0.26
N LYS A 207 6.72 6.58 -1.00
CA LYS A 207 5.83 6.59 -2.18
C LYS A 207 5.00 5.32 -2.29
N TYR A 208 5.55 4.16 -1.96
CA TYR A 208 4.77 2.92 -1.89
C TYR A 208 3.68 3.02 -0.83
N LEU A 209 4.04 3.45 0.39
CA LEU A 209 3.09 3.56 1.49
C LEU A 209 2.00 4.60 1.21
N ILE A 210 2.38 5.78 0.70
CA ILE A 210 1.42 6.83 0.35
C ILE A 210 0.50 6.37 -0.78
N SER A 211 1.05 5.84 -1.88
CA SER A 211 0.24 5.32 -3.00
C SER A 211 -0.70 4.22 -2.54
N TRP A 212 -0.22 3.30 -1.71
CA TRP A 212 -1.02 2.21 -1.16
C TRP A 212 -2.17 2.74 -0.30
N GLY A 213 -1.87 3.51 0.75
CA GLY A 213 -2.91 4.05 1.64
C GLY A 213 -3.91 4.93 0.88
N ALA A 214 -3.46 5.82 0.01
CA ALA A 214 -4.33 6.72 -0.75
C ALA A 214 -5.25 5.97 -1.74
N LEU A 215 -4.71 5.00 -2.49
CA LEU A 215 -5.53 4.20 -3.40
C LEU A 215 -6.56 3.35 -2.63
N ASP A 216 -6.23 2.85 -1.44
CA ASP A 216 -7.21 2.13 -0.62
C ASP A 216 -8.45 2.95 -0.28
N PHE A 217 -8.25 4.20 0.15
CA PHE A 217 -9.34 5.11 0.47
C PHE A 217 -10.21 5.35 -0.77
N LEU A 218 -9.60 5.50 -1.95
CA LEU A 218 -10.33 5.65 -3.20
C LEU A 218 -11.12 4.37 -3.54
N TYR A 219 -10.55 3.19 -3.34
CA TYR A 219 -11.22 1.91 -3.57
C TYR A 219 -12.40 1.70 -2.64
N HIS A 220 -12.21 1.92 -1.34
CA HIS A 220 -13.28 1.78 -0.34
C HIS A 220 -14.37 2.85 -0.50
N ALA A 221 -14.01 4.07 -0.91
CA ALA A 221 -15.00 5.08 -1.25
C ALA A 221 -15.82 4.70 -2.49
N LYS A 222 -15.18 4.16 -3.53
CA LYS A 222 -15.86 3.63 -4.71
C LYS A 222 -16.76 2.45 -4.36
N TYR A 223 -16.30 1.54 -3.50
CA TYR A 223 -17.07 0.41 -3.00
C TYR A 223 -18.27 0.87 -2.16
N ALA A 224 -18.10 1.85 -1.28
CA ALA A 224 -19.22 2.46 -0.57
C ALA A 224 -20.22 3.10 -1.54
N TYR A 225 -19.74 3.84 -2.54
CA TYR A 225 -20.59 4.47 -3.54
C TYR A 225 -21.34 3.44 -4.41
N SER A 226 -20.73 2.30 -4.78
CA SER A 226 -21.39 1.29 -5.62
C SER A 226 -22.64 0.68 -5.01
N ALA A 227 -22.83 0.77 -3.69
CA ALA A 227 -24.04 0.32 -3.02
C ALA A 227 -25.31 1.04 -3.51
N ILE A 228 -25.22 2.27 -4.06
CA ILE A 228 -26.41 2.96 -4.61
C ILE A 228 -26.92 2.34 -5.91
N HIS A 229 -26.07 1.56 -6.59
CA HIS A 229 -26.38 0.89 -7.85
C HIS A 229 -26.51 -0.63 -7.69
N THR A 230 -26.37 -1.13 -6.45
CA THR A 230 -26.47 -2.55 -6.14
C THR A 230 -27.89 -2.84 -5.63
N ASP A 231 -28.40 -4.03 -5.94
CA ASP A 231 -29.70 -4.48 -5.42
C ASP A 231 -29.77 -4.34 -3.90
N ALA A 232 -30.84 -3.72 -3.39
CA ALA A 232 -31.03 -3.44 -1.97
C ALA A 232 -31.03 -4.70 -1.06
N TRP A 233 -31.23 -5.87 -1.66
CA TRP A 233 -31.24 -7.16 -0.98
C TRP A 233 -29.90 -7.90 -1.05
N ASN A 234 -28.89 -7.31 -1.68
CA ASN A 234 -27.56 -7.90 -1.74
C ASN A 234 -26.78 -7.64 -0.44
N LEU A 235 -27.15 -8.38 0.62
CA LEU A 235 -26.58 -8.21 1.97
C LEU A 235 -25.14 -8.70 2.12
N THR A 236 -24.53 -9.23 1.05
CA THR A 236 -23.10 -9.52 1.00
C THR A 236 -22.27 -8.27 0.71
N HIS A 237 -22.90 -7.20 0.20
CA HIS A 237 -22.26 -5.91 0.03
C HIS A 237 -22.38 -5.09 1.33
N ASP A 238 -21.26 -4.76 1.95
CA ASP A 238 -21.25 -4.18 3.31
C ASP A 238 -22.05 -2.90 3.41
N PHE A 239 -21.86 -1.97 2.47
CA PHE A 239 -22.55 -0.70 2.48
C PHE A 239 -24.03 -0.77 2.09
N VAL A 240 -24.46 -1.81 1.36
CA VAL A 240 -25.89 -2.11 1.20
C VAL A 240 -26.44 -2.56 2.55
N HIS A 241 -25.75 -3.46 3.23
CA HIS A 241 -26.20 -4.00 4.52
C HIS A 241 -26.17 -2.94 5.64
N LEU A 242 -25.14 -2.09 5.71
CA LEU A 242 -25.05 -0.98 6.65
C LEU A 242 -26.14 0.08 6.43
N SER A 243 -26.68 0.20 5.21
CA SER A 243 -27.78 1.13 4.93
C SER A 243 -29.06 0.74 5.67
N ILE A 244 -29.29 -0.54 5.93
CA ILE A 244 -30.40 -1.05 6.76
C ILE A 244 -30.26 -0.55 8.22
N PHE A 245 -29.03 -0.31 8.66
CA PHE A 245 -28.72 0.27 9.98
C PHE A 245 -28.62 1.80 9.95
N GLY A 246 -29.04 2.45 8.85
CA GLY A 246 -29.12 3.90 8.72
C GLY A 246 -27.86 4.59 8.18
N LEU A 247 -26.82 3.85 7.78
CA LEU A 247 -25.64 4.46 7.15
C LEU A 247 -25.86 4.63 5.64
N HIS A 248 -26.14 5.86 5.21
CA HIS A 248 -26.33 6.14 3.78
C HIS A 248 -25.02 5.96 2.99
N PRO A 249 -25.00 5.23 1.85
CA PRO A 249 -23.79 4.94 1.08
C PRO A 249 -22.96 6.17 0.66
N ILE A 250 -23.63 7.25 0.22
CA ILE A 250 -22.95 8.51 -0.15
C ILE A 250 -22.24 9.13 1.07
N VAL A 251 -22.84 9.07 2.25
CA VAL A 251 -22.24 9.60 3.49
C VAL A 251 -21.01 8.79 3.85
N ALA A 252 -21.06 7.46 3.71
CA ALA A 252 -19.91 6.60 3.91
C ALA A 252 -18.78 6.94 2.92
N ALA A 253 -19.06 6.98 1.61
CA ALA A 253 -18.07 7.27 0.58
C ALA A 253 -17.37 8.64 0.80
N THR A 254 -18.15 9.68 1.09
CA THR A 254 -17.62 11.03 1.35
C THR A 254 -16.77 11.07 2.63
N THR A 255 -17.20 10.39 3.69
CA THR A 255 -16.43 10.27 4.94
C THR A 255 -15.10 9.56 4.71
N ILE A 256 -15.10 8.47 3.94
CA ILE A 256 -13.89 7.71 3.61
C ILE A 256 -12.88 8.59 2.86
N LEU A 257 -13.33 9.38 1.88
CA LEU A 257 -12.48 10.32 1.14
C LEU A 257 -11.94 11.47 1.99
N ALA A 258 -12.67 11.87 3.04
CA ALA A 258 -12.21 12.93 3.93
C ALA A 258 -11.02 12.50 4.79
N ILE A 259 -10.89 11.21 5.15
CA ILE A 259 -9.83 10.70 6.01
C ILE A 259 -8.42 11.04 5.50
N PRO A 260 -8.01 10.69 4.26
CA PRO A 260 -6.66 11.00 3.78
C PRO A 260 -6.39 12.51 3.74
N ILE A 261 -7.40 13.33 3.40
CA ILE A 261 -7.29 14.79 3.41
C ILE A 261 -6.98 15.30 4.83
N LEU A 262 -7.74 14.83 5.83
CA LEU A 262 -7.54 15.20 7.23
C LEU A 262 -6.16 14.77 7.76
N ILE A 263 -5.70 13.56 7.38
CA ILE A 263 -4.36 13.08 7.73
C ILE A 263 -3.29 14.01 7.14
N THR A 264 -3.37 14.30 5.83
CA THR A 264 -2.39 15.18 5.17
C THR A 264 -2.37 16.58 5.77
N LEU A 265 -3.53 17.19 6.04
CA LEU A 265 -3.63 18.50 6.70
C LEU A 265 -3.01 18.48 8.11
N GLY A 266 -3.35 17.47 8.92
CA GLY A 266 -2.82 17.34 10.27
C GLY A 266 -1.30 17.16 10.32
N MET A 267 -0.72 16.47 9.34
CA MET A 267 0.73 16.27 9.25
C MET A 267 1.49 17.50 8.76
N ASN A 268 0.97 18.19 7.73
CA ASN A 268 1.58 19.42 7.22
C ASN A 268 1.56 20.56 8.26
N TRP A 269 0.50 20.62 9.09
CA TRP A 269 0.42 21.58 10.20
C TRP A 269 1.54 21.39 11.24
N LYS A 270 1.95 20.15 11.52
CA LYS A 270 3.04 19.89 12.47
C LYS A 270 4.41 20.29 11.92
N GLN A 271 4.65 20.08 10.63
CA GLN A 271 5.92 20.44 10.00
C GLN A 271 6.15 21.95 9.99
N THR A 272 5.11 22.75 9.74
CA THR A 272 5.19 24.22 9.75
C THR A 272 5.43 24.80 11.15
N LYS A 273 5.05 24.10 12.23
CA LYS A 273 5.28 24.55 13.62
C LYS A 273 6.57 24.03 14.25
N ALA A 274 7.02 22.84 13.88
CA ALA A 274 8.22 22.22 14.47
C ALA A 274 9.53 22.83 13.94
N PHE A 275 9.50 23.43 12.75
CA PHE A 275 10.62 24.15 12.17
C PHE A 275 10.11 25.46 11.58
N PRO A 276 10.00 26.55 12.36
CA PRO A 276 9.87 27.86 11.76
C PRO A 276 11.13 28.07 10.94
N ILE A 277 11.00 28.01 9.61
CA ILE A 277 12.05 28.42 8.69
C ILE A 277 12.30 29.89 9.05
N GLN A 278 13.41 30.16 9.75
CA GLN A 278 13.90 31.52 9.91
C GLN A 278 14.32 31.96 8.51
N ALA A 279 13.48 32.82 7.92
CA ALA A 279 13.77 33.50 6.67
C ALA A 279 14.92 34.49 6.86
#